data_AF-A0AAQ1VAC8-F1
#
_entry.id   AF-A0AAQ1VAC8-F1
#
_cell.length_a   1.000
_cell.length_b   1.000
_cell.length_c   1.000
_cell.angle_alpha   90.00
_cell.angle_beta   90.00
_cell.angle_gamma   90.00
#
_symmetry.space_group_name_H-M   'P 1'
#
loop_
_entity.id
_entity.type
_entity.pdbx_description
1 polymer ?
#
loop_
_entity_poly.entity_id
_entity_poly.type
_entity_poly.pdbx_seq_one_letter_code
_entity_poly.pdbx_strand_id
1 'polypeptide(L)'
;MNKNTMIKTLKVISVVSLLALLFIIAYDRSMSTSMIILFSSLIFFVFVLSDFFFDRKPWGLKGLQLYISLMLFIIAIFEMHQVVSSLCVISIMALPKVIDELA
;
A
#
# COMPACT_ATOMS: atom_id res chain seq x y z
N MET A 1 -17.29 16.05 -5.76
CA MET A 1 -16.63 14.80 -6.21
C MET A 1 -17.15 13.65 -5.36
N ASN A 2 -17.65 12.56 -5.96
CA ASN A 2 -18.24 11.46 -5.18
C ASN A 2 -17.16 10.76 -4.34
N LYS A 3 -17.46 10.39 -3.09
CA LYS A 3 -16.48 9.86 -2.12
C LYS A 3 -15.78 8.60 -2.66
N ASN A 4 -16.53 7.74 -3.35
CA ASN A 4 -15.99 6.57 -4.07
C ASN A 4 -15.04 6.92 -5.22
N THR A 5 -15.30 8.00 -5.95
CA THR A 5 -14.43 8.45 -7.03
C THR A 5 -13.09 8.89 -6.46
N MET A 6 -13.08 9.63 -5.35
CA MET A 6 -11.87 10.09 -4.68
C MET A 6 -10.98 8.93 -4.18
N ILE A 7 -11.58 7.88 -3.61
CA ILE A 7 -10.85 6.66 -3.19
C ILE A 7 -10.18 6.00 -4.39
N LYS A 8 -10.94 5.78 -5.46
CA LYS A 8 -10.40 5.17 -6.68
C LYS A 8 -9.24 5.99 -7.23
N THR A 9 -9.35 7.32 -7.27
CA THR A 9 -8.28 8.20 -7.75
C THR A 9 -7.03 8.09 -6.86
N LEU A 10 -7.18 8.13 -5.54
CA LEU A 10 -6.06 7.97 -4.59
C LEU A 10 -5.36 6.62 -4.73
N LYS A 11 -6.11 5.53 -4.89
CA LYS A 11 -5.55 4.20 -5.14
C LYS A 11 -4.81 4.12 -6.48
N VAL A 12 -5.39 4.67 -7.55
CA VAL A 12 -4.73 4.71 -8.86
C VAL A 12 -3.45 5.53 -8.80
N ILE A 13 -3.46 6.70 -8.15
CA ILE A 13 -2.25 7.51 -7.96
C ILE A 13 -1.20 6.71 -7.18
N SER A 14 -1.58 6.03 -6.10
CA SER A 14 -0.65 5.23 -5.29
C SER A 14 0.00 4.11 -6.12
N VAL A 15 -0.77 3.41 -6.95
CA VAL A 15 -0.27 2.34 -7.84
C VAL A 15 0.65 2.92 -8.93
N VAL A 16 0.26 4.04 -9.54
CA VAL A 16 1.09 4.72 -10.56
C VAL A 16 2.40 5.22 -9.96
N SER A 17 2.37 5.79 -8.75
CA SER A 17 3.58 6.20 -8.03
C SER A 17 4.48 5.01 -7.68
N LEU A 18 3.90 3.85 -7.35
CA LEU A 18 4.67 2.63 -7.08
C LEU A 18 5.34 2.09 -8.34
N LEU A 19 4.63 2.08 -9.47
CA LEU A 19 5.20 1.72 -10.77
C LEU A 19 6.30 2.69 -11.21
N ALA A 20 6.10 3.98 -11.02
CA ALA A 20 7.11 5.00 -11.31
C ALA A 20 8.36 4.80 -10.45
N LEU A 21 8.20 4.54 -9.15
CA LEU A 21 9.32 4.24 -8.25
C LEU A 21 10.09 2.99 -8.70
N LEU A 22 9.40 1.91 -9.08
CA LEU A 22 10.02 0.70 -9.61
C LEU A 22 10.78 0.96 -10.92
N PHE A 23 10.22 1.78 -11.82
CA PHE A 23 10.87 2.14 -13.07
C PHE A 23 12.14 2.97 -12.83
N ILE A 24 12.10 3.91 -11.88
CA ILE A 24 13.27 4.70 -11.47
C ILE A 24 14.34 3.78 -10.87
N ILE A 25 13.98 2.85 -9.97
CA ILE A 25 14.93 1.89 -9.38
C ILE A 25 15.57 1.00 -10.46
N ALA A 26 14.79 0.60 -11.47
CA ALA A 26 15.29 -0.24 -12.56
C ALA A 26 16.23 0.51 -13.52
N TYR A 27 15.96 1.80 -13.79
CA TYR A 27 16.69 2.60 -14.76
C TYR A 27 17.88 3.36 -14.15
N ASP A 28 17.72 3.87 -12.92
CA ASP A 28 18.72 4.64 -12.19
C ASP A 28 19.07 3.94 -10.87
N ARG A 29 20.14 3.14 -10.91
CA ARG A 29 20.66 2.40 -9.74
C ARG A 29 21.30 3.29 -8.67
N SER A 30 21.31 4.62 -8.84
CA SER A 30 21.95 5.55 -7.89
C SER A 30 21.07 5.89 -6.68
N MET A 31 19.79 5.51 -6.69
CA MET A 31 18.88 5.85 -5.60
C MET A 31 19.24 5.10 -4.31
N SER A 32 19.45 5.85 -3.22
CA SER A 32 19.81 5.24 -1.93
C SER A 32 18.65 4.43 -1.35
N THR A 33 18.96 3.34 -0.65
CA THR A 33 17.97 2.48 0.01
C THR A 33 17.06 3.27 0.95
N SER A 34 17.59 4.29 1.63
CA SER A 34 16.81 5.18 2.51
C SER A 34 15.74 5.97 1.75
N MET A 35 16.04 6.46 0.54
CA MET A 35 15.06 7.15 -0.29
C MET A 35 13.97 6.20 -0.78
N ILE A 36 14.34 4.99 -1.19
CA ILE A 36 13.39 3.96 -1.63
C ILE A 36 12.41 3.61 -0.51
N ILE A 37 12.91 3.42 0.72
CA ILE A 37 12.07 3.15 1.90
C ILE A 37 11.14 4.33 2.18
N LEU A 38 11.64 5.57 2.12
CA LEU A 38 10.86 6.77 2.39
C LEU A 38 9.70 6.93 1.39
N PHE A 39 9.97 6.83 0.09
CA PHE A 39 8.93 6.91 -0.94
C PHE A 39 7.95 5.74 -0.87
N SER A 40 8.42 4.52 -0.63
CA SER A 40 7.55 3.34 -0.47
C SER A 40 6.63 3.49 0.75
N SER A 41 7.14 4.03 1.86
CA SER A 41 6.35 4.32 3.05
C SER A 41 5.27 5.36 2.79
N LEU A 42 5.62 6.43 2.07
CA LEU A 42 4.67 7.49 1.75
C LEU A 42 3.55 6.96 0.84
N ILE A 43 3.87 6.17 -0.18
CA ILE A 43 2.89 5.52 -1.06
C ILE A 43 1.99 4.57 -0.27
N PHE A 44 2.57 3.76 0.63
CA PHE A 44 1.82 2.84 1.48
C PHE A 44 0.84 3.57 2.40
N PHE A 45 1.28 4.65 3.05
CA PHE A 45 0.40 5.46 3.90
C PHE A 45 -0.76 6.05 3.10
N VAL A 46 -0.50 6.62 1.91
CA VAL A 46 -1.57 7.17 1.06
C VAL A 46 -2.58 6.08 0.69
N PHE A 47 -2.11 4.87 0.35
CA PHE A 47 -2.97 3.75 0.02
C PHE A 47 -3.85 3.32 1.20
N VAL A 48 -3.24 3.06 2.36
CA VAL A 48 -3.96 2.52 3.54
C VAL A 48 -4.84 3.58 4.21
N LEU A 49 -4.40 4.84 4.27
CA LEU A 49 -5.22 5.95 4.79
C LEU A 49 -6.43 6.21 3.89
N SER A 50 -6.30 6.00 2.57
CA SER A 50 -7.45 6.11 1.67
C SER A 50 -8.55 5.11 2.03
N ASP A 51 -8.18 3.88 2.40
CA ASP A 51 -9.12 2.85 2.85
C ASP A 51 -9.69 3.15 4.23
N PHE A 52 -8.85 3.60 5.17
CA PHE A 52 -9.30 3.89 6.53
C PHE A 52 -10.31 5.04 6.60
N PHE A 53 -10.04 6.16 5.93
CA PHE A 53 -10.85 7.37 6.06
C PHE A 53 -12.11 7.37 5.19
N PHE A 54 -12.05 6.78 4.00
CA PHE A 54 -13.08 7.02 2.99
C PHE A 54 -14.00 5.83 2.76
N ASP A 55 -13.56 4.60 3.09
CA ASP A 55 -14.39 3.42 2.93
C ASP A 55 -15.52 3.36 3.97
N ARG A 56 -16.70 2.84 3.58
CA ARG A 56 -17.85 2.69 4.49
C ARG A 56 -17.83 1.29 5.12
N LYS A 57 -16.85 1.07 6.00
CA LYS A 57 -16.70 -0.18 6.77
C LYS A 57 -16.91 0.04 8.27
N PRO A 58 -17.33 -1.00 9.02
CA PRO A 58 -17.29 -1.01 10.48
C PRO A 58 -15.90 -0.65 10.99
N TRP A 59 -15.82 0.14 12.07
CA TRP A 59 -14.54 0.59 12.63
C TRP A 59 -13.60 -0.57 13.00
N GLY A 60 -14.14 -1.70 13.46
CA GLY A 60 -13.36 -2.91 13.74
C GLY A 60 -12.66 -3.48 12.50
N LEU A 61 -13.36 -3.57 11.36
CA LEU A 61 -12.79 -4.05 10.11
C LEU A 61 -11.75 -3.09 9.52
N LYS A 62 -11.96 -1.78 9.69
CA LYS A 62 -10.96 -0.76 9.31
C LYS A 62 -9.68 -0.87 10.13
N GLY A 63 -9.81 -1.05 11.45
CA GLY A 63 -8.67 -1.24 12.34
C GLY A 63 -7.91 -2.52 12.02
N LEU A 64 -8.62 -3.62 11.77
CA LEU A 64 -8.01 -4.89 11.37
C LEU A 64 -7.26 -4.77 10.03
N GLN A 65 -7.86 -4.11 9.04
CA GLN A 65 -7.23 -3.87 7.75
C GLN A 65 -5.95 -3.04 7.89
N LEU A 66 -6.00 -1.96 8.66
CA LEU A 66 -4.85 -1.10 8.95
C LEU A 66 -3.73 -1.89 9.65
N TYR A 67 -4.09 -2.68 10.66
CA TYR A 67 -3.15 -3.49 11.44
C TYR A 67 -2.43 -4.52 10.56
N ILE A 68 -3.18 -5.31 9.79
CA ILE A 68 -2.61 -6.34 8.90
C ILE A 68 -1.76 -5.67 7.82
N SER A 69 -2.23 -4.56 7.22
CA SER A 69 -1.45 -3.84 6.20
C SER A 69 -0.13 -3.34 6.77
N LEU A 70 -0.13 -2.77 7.98
CA LEU A 70 1.07 -2.26 8.63
C LEU A 70 2.07 -3.39 8.92
N MET A 71 1.59 -4.53 9.43
CA MET A 71 2.43 -5.70 9.69
C MET A 71 3.08 -6.22 8.41
N LEU A 72 2.29 -6.37 7.33
CA LEU A 72 2.82 -6.78 6.02
C LEU A 72 3.83 -5.77 5.47
N PHE A 73 3.62 -4.48 5.70
CA PHE A 73 4.53 -3.44 5.23
C PHE A 73 5.87 -3.44 5.99
N ILE A 74 5.83 -3.64 7.30
CA ILE A 74 7.04 -3.79 8.12
C ILE A 74 7.83 -5.02 7.63
N ILE A 75 7.17 -6.15 7.43
CA ILE A 75 7.80 -7.37 6.90
C ILE A 75 8.39 -7.09 5.51
N ALA A 76 7.66 -6.39 4.63
CA ALA A 76 8.14 -6.08 3.29
C ALA A 76 9.41 -5.21 3.27
N ILE A 77 9.63 -4.36 4.29
CA ILE A 77 10.83 -3.53 4.43
C ILE A 77 12.00 -4.31 5.04
N PHE A 78 11.75 -5.08 6.10
CA PHE A 78 12.82 -5.76 6.84
C PHE A 78 13.27 -7.07 6.20
N GLU A 79 12.40 -7.73 5.43
CA GLU A 79 12.72 -9.01 4.82
C GLU A 79 13.60 -8.81 3.58
N MET A 80 14.81 -9.38 3.61
CA MET A 80 15.78 -9.25 2.50
C MET A 80 15.42 -10.06 1.25
N HIS A 81 14.43 -10.96 1.33
CA HIS A 81 13.96 -11.73 0.18
C HIS A 81 12.95 -10.93 -0.66
N GLN A 82 13.35 -10.52 -1.87
CA GLN A 82 12.48 -9.83 -2.84
C GLN A 82 11.14 -10.57 -3.09
N VAL A 83 11.15 -11.90 -3.04
CA VAL A 83 9.94 -12.72 -3.21
C VAL A 83 8.96 -12.49 -2.06
N VAL A 84 9.43 -12.46 -0.81
CA VAL A 84 8.57 -12.25 0.37
C VAL A 84 8.05 -10.81 0.40
N SER A 85 8.90 -9.84 0.07
CA SER A 85 8.51 -8.42 -0.01
C SER A 85 7.43 -8.18 -1.07
N SER A 86 7.57 -8.76 -2.27
CA SER A 86 6.56 -8.64 -3.34
C SER A 86 5.23 -9.32 -2.97
N LEU A 87 5.26 -10.50 -2.34
CA LEU A 87 4.06 -11.14 -1.81
C LEU A 87 3.35 -10.25 -0.79
N CYS A 88 4.08 -9.61 0.12
CA CYS A 88 3.51 -8.70 1.11
C CYS A 88 2.82 -7.50 0.44
N VAL A 89 3.44 -6.89 -0.58
CA VAL A 89 2.84 -5.78 -1.34
C VAL A 89 1.55 -6.22 -2.05
N ILE A 90 1.54 -7.40 -2.67
CA ILE A 90 0.35 -7.95 -3.32
C ILE A 90 -0.76 -8.22 -2.29
N SER A 91 -0.41 -8.81 -1.15
CA SER A 91 -1.34 -9.05 -0.04
C SER A 91 -1.96 -7.76 0.48
N ILE A 92 -1.18 -6.68 0.63
CA ILE A 92 -1.68 -5.36 1.03
C ILE A 92 -2.70 -4.83 0.00
N MET A 93 -2.44 -5.00 -1.30
CA MET A 93 -3.37 -4.57 -2.35
C MET A 93 -4.66 -5.40 -2.41
N ALA A 94 -4.58 -6.70 -2.07
CA ALA A 94 -5.71 -7.61 -2.06
C ALA A 94 -6.56 -7.52 -0.78
N LEU A 95 -5.94 -7.16 0.35
CA LEU A 95 -6.58 -7.11 1.67
C LEU A 95 -7.90 -6.33 1.73
N PRO A 96 -8.06 -5.16 1.06
CA PRO A 96 -9.34 -4.43 1.09
C PRO A 96 -10.49 -5.26 0.54
N LYS A 97 -10.25 -6.08 -0.50
CA LYS A 97 -11.25 -6.96 -1.12
C LYS A 97 -11.59 -8.14 -0.21
N VAL A 98 -10.59 -8.71 0.46
CA VAL A 98 -10.80 -9.80 1.43
C VAL A 98 -11.63 -9.32 2.62
N ILE A 99 -11.36 -8.11 3.11
CA ILE A 99 -12.13 -7.48 4.18
C ILE A 99 -13.55 -7.15 3.73
N ASP A 100 -13.77 -6.77 2.46
CA ASP A 100 -15.11 -6.57 1.89
C ASP A 100 -15.94 -7.86 1.88
N GLU A 101 -15.32 -9.02 1.65
CA GLU A 101 -15.99 -10.33 1.70
C GLU A 101 -16.34 -10.78 3.14
N LEU A 102 -15.69 -10.21 4.14
CA LEU A 102 -15.90 -10.50 5.56
C LEU A 102 -16.96 -9.59 6.22
N ALA A 103 -17.38 -8.52 5.54
CA ALA A 103 -18.31 -7.50 6.02
C ALA A 103 -19.77 -7.83 5.68
#